data_AF-A0A954FXP4-F1
#
_entry.id   AF-A0A954FXP4-F1
#
_cell.length_a   1.000
_cell.length_b   1.000
_cell.length_c   1.000
_cell.angle_alpha   90.00
_cell.angle_beta   90.00
_cell.angle_gamma   90.00
#
_symmetry.space_group_name_H-M   'P 1'
#
loop_
_entity.id
_entity.type
_entity.pdbx_description
1 polymer ?
#
loop_
_entity_poly.entity_id
_entity_poly.type
_entity_poly.pdbx_seq_one_letter_code
_entity_poly.pdbx_strand_id
1 'polypeptide(L)'
;MIDIHRFKTDLIALGLLAVTVFLGLSLFSYDPADPPAQLVYPVRDVAQNLCGTSGAHIAHLLRSGFGIGAWGIFLALIVVDMRMFSRQQAASVMVELFGLALILISICIVSQMMLGQNSATPLIGSGGYIGALGFSVLESKFSVAGSLILLASMFFAGLLLTADTLPVRILFSCLTFPFKALSREAVEVDEETEEEYEEEEEVVAEDEEEEYEEEVVAAPKLKKAKKRKPIKVNPPAGLRLTRQSQPVEKKKNSSYKLPGLELLEEAENFPFELLAKKAEEAAEILENTFADFGLDIQVSEIDTGPVLTLFELDLKPGLRVAKVTALAHDLAVALRVPSVRVVPSIPGKNTVGVEVPNEKQVMVRLRELIEACSDEAEHSRIPLFMGKDVSGHPLTADLSKLPHLLIAGRTGTGKSVCLNTLILSLLMTRTPNEVKMLMIDPKM
;
A
#
# COMPACT_ATOMS: atom_id res chain seq x y z
N MET A 1 -41.50 -1.14 54.34
CA MET A 1 -40.65 -2.31 54.07
C MET A 1 -39.76 -1.98 52.89
N ILE A 2 -38.43 -2.07 53.07
CA ILE A 2 -37.47 -1.90 51.96
C ILE A 2 -37.67 -3.10 51.03
N ASP A 3 -37.98 -2.83 49.77
CA ASP A 3 -38.20 -3.87 48.76
C ASP A 3 -36.82 -4.45 48.36
N ILE A 4 -36.47 -5.61 48.93
CA ILE A 4 -35.15 -6.24 48.81
C ILE A 4 -34.76 -6.48 47.34
N HIS A 5 -35.75 -6.71 46.47
CA HIS A 5 -35.50 -6.89 45.04
C HIS A 5 -35.04 -5.58 44.38
N ARG A 6 -35.57 -4.43 44.83
CA ARG A 6 -35.19 -3.10 44.33
C ARG A 6 -33.80 -2.69 44.85
N PHE A 7 -33.49 -3.05 46.09
CA PHE A 7 -32.17 -2.80 46.66
C PHE A 7 -31.06 -3.55 45.89
N LYS A 8 -31.32 -4.78 45.45
CA LYS A 8 -30.37 -5.56 44.64
C LYS A 8 -30.10 -4.93 43.27
N THR A 9 -31.14 -4.46 42.57
CA THR A 9 -30.97 -3.84 41.25
C THR A 9 -30.23 -2.51 41.33
N ASP A 10 -30.52 -1.70 42.37
CA ASP A 10 -29.86 -0.41 42.59
C ASP A 10 -28.37 -0.61 42.96
N LEU A 11 -28.04 -1.66 43.73
CA LEU A 11 -26.66 -2.00 44.07
C LEU A 11 -25.87 -2.49 42.84
N ILE A 12 -26.50 -3.26 41.96
CA ILE A 12 -25.89 -3.72 40.70
C ILE A 12 -25.66 -2.53 39.75
N ALA A 13 -26.62 -1.62 39.63
CA ALA A 13 -26.47 -0.41 38.83
C ALA A 13 -25.32 0.47 39.35
N LEU A 14 -25.23 0.68 40.66
CA LEU A 14 -24.13 1.45 41.26
C LEU A 14 -22.77 0.79 41.01
N GLY A 15 -22.69 -0.55 41.07
CA GLY A 15 -21.50 -1.31 40.71
C GLY A 15 -21.12 -1.15 39.24
N LEU A 16 -22.11 -1.20 38.34
CA LEU A 16 -21.90 -1.03 36.90
C LEU A 16 -21.43 0.39 36.55
N LEU A 17 -22.00 1.42 37.19
CA LEU A 17 -21.55 2.80 37.06
C LEU A 17 -20.08 2.95 37.45
N ALA A 18 -19.67 2.35 38.58
CA ALA A 18 -18.27 2.39 39.03
C ALA A 18 -17.32 1.74 38.01
N VAL A 19 -17.70 0.59 37.43
CA VAL A 19 -16.95 -0.07 36.36
C VAL A 19 -16.89 0.81 35.11
N THR A 20 -18.00 1.45 34.74
CA THR A 20 -18.09 2.31 33.56
C THR A 20 -17.18 3.53 33.70
N VAL A 21 -17.19 4.20 34.86
CA VAL A 21 -16.31 5.34 35.15
C VAL A 21 -14.85 4.91 35.14
N PHE A 22 -14.52 3.76 35.77
CA PHE A 22 -13.17 3.21 35.75
C PHE A 22 -12.69 2.93 34.31
N LEU A 23 -13.57 2.37 33.47
CA LEU A 23 -13.27 2.08 32.07
C LEU A 23 -13.04 3.35 31.27
N GLY A 24 -13.91 4.36 31.45
CA GLY A 24 -13.82 5.65 30.77
C GLY A 24 -12.52 6.37 31.11
N LEU A 25 -12.15 6.43 32.38
CA LEU A 25 -10.87 7.00 32.82
C LEU A 25 -9.68 6.22 32.25
N SER A 26 -9.75 4.88 32.29
CA SER A 26 -8.71 4.02 31.73
C SER A 26 -8.48 4.25 30.23
N LEU A 27 -9.56 4.36 29.44
CA LEU A 27 -9.48 4.61 27.99
C LEU A 27 -9.05 6.05 27.66
N PHE A 28 -9.51 7.03 28.44
CA PHE A 28 -9.16 8.44 28.24
C PHE A 28 -7.68 8.71 28.51
N SER A 29 -7.11 8.10 29.56
CA SER A 29 -5.69 8.21 29.89
C SER A 29 -4.83 7.11 29.27
N TYR A 30 -5.24 6.55 28.13
CA TYR A 30 -4.45 5.53 27.44
C TYR A 30 -3.21 6.14 26.78
N ASP A 31 -2.02 5.70 27.20
CA ASP A 31 -0.75 6.04 26.57
C ASP A 31 -0.12 4.76 25.97
N PRO A 32 0.20 4.72 24.67
CA PRO A 32 0.89 3.58 24.04
C PRO A 32 2.28 3.25 24.60
N ALA A 33 2.86 4.14 25.41
CA ALA A 33 4.13 3.92 26.11
C ALA A 33 3.98 3.28 27.51
N ASP A 34 2.74 3.16 28.01
CA ASP A 34 2.47 2.52 29.31
C ASP A 34 2.49 0.97 29.17
N PRO A 35 3.09 0.23 30.11
CA PRO A 35 3.07 -1.23 30.10
C PRO A 35 1.62 -1.73 30.23
N PRO A 36 1.21 -2.74 29.45
CA PRO A 36 2.01 -3.71 28.69
C PRO A 36 2.31 -3.32 27.23
N ALA A 37 1.87 -2.14 26.77
CA ALA A 37 2.04 -1.75 25.38
C ALA A 37 3.53 -1.59 25.06
N GLN A 38 4.00 -2.30 24.03
CA GLN A 38 5.38 -2.20 23.50
C GLN A 38 5.41 -1.46 22.16
N LEU A 39 4.37 -0.66 21.87
CA LEU A 39 4.25 0.03 20.59
C LEU A 39 5.20 1.23 20.47
N VAL A 40 5.63 1.81 21.60
CA VAL A 40 6.52 2.97 21.65
C VAL A 40 7.71 2.66 22.55
N TYR A 41 8.92 2.93 22.06
CA TYR A 41 10.18 2.75 22.79
C TYR A 41 10.80 4.11 23.16
N PRO A 42 11.36 4.30 24.37
CA PRO A 42 11.47 3.35 25.47
C PRO A 42 10.13 3.13 26.21
N VAL A 43 9.90 1.89 26.64
CA VAL A 43 8.75 1.55 27.51
C VAL A 43 8.93 2.25 28.85
N ARG A 44 7.85 2.82 29.40
CA ARG A 44 7.90 3.44 30.73
C ARG A 44 7.88 2.39 31.83
N ASP A 45 8.67 2.61 32.89
CA ASP A 45 8.70 1.72 34.05
C ASP A 45 7.43 1.79 34.91
N VAL A 46 6.71 2.91 34.88
CA VAL A 46 5.48 3.14 35.65
C VAL A 46 4.38 3.66 34.73
N ALA A 47 3.20 3.04 34.78
CA ALA A 47 2.04 3.46 34.01
C ALA A 47 1.51 4.82 34.49
N GLN A 48 1.27 5.76 33.57
CA GLN A 48 0.67 7.07 33.86
C GLN A 48 -0.86 7.09 33.78
N ASN A 49 -1.47 5.98 33.33
CA ASN A 49 -2.92 5.81 33.33
C ASN A 49 -3.54 6.21 34.69
N LEU A 50 -4.63 6.99 34.66
CA LEU A 50 -5.31 7.51 35.85
C LEU A 50 -5.83 6.39 36.77
N CYS A 51 -6.10 5.22 36.20
CA CYS A 51 -6.54 4.03 36.92
C CYS A 51 -5.37 3.07 37.25
N GLY A 52 -4.13 3.55 37.16
CA GLY A 52 -2.91 2.79 37.44
C GLY A 52 -2.64 1.68 36.42
N THR A 53 -1.82 0.71 36.83
CA THR A 53 -1.42 -0.42 35.97
C THR A 53 -2.62 -1.23 35.47
N SER A 54 -3.59 -1.52 36.33
CA SER A 54 -4.80 -2.25 35.96
C SER A 54 -5.61 -1.51 34.87
N GLY A 55 -5.71 -0.19 34.97
CA GLY A 55 -6.34 0.65 33.94
C GLY A 55 -5.59 0.59 32.60
N ALA A 56 -4.26 0.70 32.65
CA ALA A 56 -3.42 0.59 31.46
C ALA A 56 -3.57 -0.76 30.75
N HIS A 57 -3.59 -1.87 31.51
CA HIS A 57 -3.81 -3.21 30.97
C HIS A 57 -5.19 -3.36 30.31
N ILE A 58 -6.25 -2.90 30.96
CA ILE A 58 -7.62 -2.99 30.44
C ILE A 58 -7.78 -2.13 29.18
N ALA A 59 -7.27 -0.89 29.21
CA ALA A 59 -7.30 0.00 28.07
C ALA A 59 -6.51 -0.56 26.89
N HIS A 60 -5.33 -1.15 27.14
CA HIS A 60 -4.55 -1.82 26.11
C HIS A 60 -5.29 -3.02 25.51
N LEU A 61 -5.90 -3.87 26.34
CA LEU A 61 -6.66 -5.04 25.86
C LEU A 61 -7.83 -4.62 24.96
N LEU A 62 -8.61 -3.63 25.40
CA LEU A 62 -9.74 -3.12 24.62
C LEU A 62 -9.31 -2.42 23.34
N ARG A 63 -8.26 -1.60 23.41
CA ARG A 63 -7.73 -0.89 22.26
C ARG A 63 -7.14 -1.85 21.23
N SER A 64 -6.42 -2.88 21.67
CA SER A 64 -5.89 -3.93 20.79
C SER A 64 -7.00 -4.80 20.19
N GLY A 65 -8.03 -5.14 20.97
CA GLY A 65 -9.15 -5.97 20.51
C GLY A 65 -10.09 -5.26 19.53
N PHE A 66 -10.54 -4.05 19.88
CA PHE A 66 -11.63 -3.33 19.20
C PHE A 66 -11.19 -2.01 18.53
N GLY A 67 -9.95 -1.57 18.73
CA GLY A 67 -9.45 -0.34 18.15
C GLY A 67 -10.26 0.89 18.60
N ILE A 68 -10.76 1.67 17.64
CA ILE A 68 -11.67 2.80 17.87
C ILE A 68 -13.02 2.35 18.44
N GLY A 69 -13.45 1.12 18.13
CA GLY A 69 -14.65 0.51 18.70
C GLY A 69 -14.64 0.36 20.22
N ALA A 70 -13.48 0.45 20.90
CA ALA A 70 -13.41 0.47 22.35
C ALA A 70 -14.25 1.59 22.99
N TRP A 71 -14.36 2.75 22.33
CA TRP A 71 -15.25 3.83 22.76
C TRP A 71 -16.73 3.46 22.60
N GLY A 72 -17.08 2.62 21.62
CA GLY A 72 -18.41 2.05 21.47
C GLY A 72 -18.80 1.17 22.65
N ILE A 73 -17.87 0.39 23.21
CA ILE A 73 -18.11 -0.41 24.43
C ILE A 73 -18.38 0.50 25.63
N PHE A 74 -17.59 1.56 25.79
CA PHE A 74 -17.82 2.54 26.85
C PHE A 74 -19.19 3.20 26.74
N LEU A 75 -19.59 3.63 25.53
CA LEU A 75 -20.92 4.19 25.27
C LEU A 75 -22.03 3.16 25.53
N ALA A 76 -21.85 1.91 25.12
CA ALA A 76 -22.80 0.83 25.36
C ALA A 76 -23.03 0.60 26.86
N LEU A 77 -21.97 0.61 27.67
CA LEU A 77 -22.07 0.50 29.13
C LEU A 77 -22.82 1.68 29.75
N ILE A 78 -22.59 2.90 29.29
CA ILE A 78 -23.38 4.07 29.72
C ILE A 78 -24.87 3.88 29.41
N VAL A 79 -25.21 3.39 28.21
CA VAL A 79 -26.61 3.15 27.82
C VAL A 79 -27.26 2.10 28.74
N VAL A 80 -26.56 0.99 29.02
CA VAL A 80 -27.05 -0.05 29.93
C VAL A 80 -27.20 0.49 31.36
N ASP A 81 -26.23 1.26 31.85
CA ASP A 81 -26.26 1.85 33.18
C ASP A 81 -27.42 2.85 33.35
N MET A 82 -27.58 3.78 32.41
CA MET A 82 -28.71 4.72 32.39
C MET A 82 -30.06 4.01 32.31
N ARG A 83 -30.15 2.91 31.57
CA ARG A 83 -31.37 2.10 31.48
C ARG A 83 -31.71 1.44 32.81
N MET A 84 -30.73 0.89 33.51
CA MET A 84 -30.94 0.33 34.86
C MET A 84 -31.52 1.39 35.82
N PHE A 85 -31.07 2.64 35.72
CA PHE A 85 -31.62 3.76 36.49
C PHE A 85 -32.98 4.27 36.00
N SER A 86 -33.24 4.24 34.68
CA SER A 86 -34.47 4.75 34.08
C SER A 86 -35.68 3.84 34.29
N ARG A 87 -35.49 2.63 34.84
CA ARG A 87 -36.56 1.69 35.23
C ARG A 87 -37.55 1.33 34.11
N GLN A 88 -37.17 1.52 32.85
CA GLN A 88 -38.02 1.21 31.71
C GLN A 88 -38.08 -0.30 31.52
N GLN A 89 -39.29 -0.85 31.49
CA GLN A 89 -39.55 -2.22 31.05
C GLN A 89 -39.77 -2.20 29.53
N ALA A 90 -38.76 -2.52 28.73
CA ALA A 90 -38.93 -2.80 27.30
C ALA A 90 -37.74 -3.59 26.74
N ALA A 91 -38.00 -4.52 25.81
CA ALA A 91 -37.07 -5.46 25.16
C ALA A 91 -36.31 -6.42 26.09
N SER A 92 -36.11 -7.67 25.64
CA SER A 92 -35.26 -8.62 26.35
C SER A 92 -33.82 -8.10 26.31
N VAL A 93 -33.13 -8.12 27.46
CA VAL A 93 -31.73 -7.69 27.59
C VAL A 93 -30.83 -8.33 26.53
N MET A 94 -31.17 -9.56 26.11
CA MET A 94 -30.48 -10.29 25.07
C MET A 94 -30.58 -9.64 23.68
N VAL A 95 -31.74 -9.10 23.30
CA VAL A 95 -31.93 -8.45 21.99
C VAL A 95 -31.14 -7.15 21.90
N GLU A 96 -31.08 -6.39 23.00
CA GLU A 96 -30.31 -5.15 23.05
C GLU A 96 -28.81 -5.39 23.03
N LEU A 97 -28.34 -6.38 23.80
CA LEU A 97 -26.93 -6.80 23.76
C LEU A 97 -26.54 -7.27 22.36
N PHE A 98 -27.44 -7.96 21.66
CA PHE A 98 -27.24 -8.36 20.27
C PHE A 98 -27.17 -7.13 19.34
N GLY A 99 -28.08 -6.17 19.47
CA GLY A 99 -28.05 -4.94 18.69
C GLY A 99 -26.78 -4.10 18.93
N LEU A 100 -26.35 -3.95 20.18
CA LEU A 100 -25.10 -3.29 20.56
C LEU A 100 -23.88 -4.00 19.99
N ALA A 101 -23.88 -5.34 19.97
CA ALA A 101 -22.81 -6.13 19.37
C ALA A 101 -22.74 -5.93 17.85
N LEU A 102 -23.87 -5.87 17.15
CA LEU A 102 -23.92 -5.58 15.72
C LEU A 102 -23.36 -4.18 15.40
N ILE A 103 -23.77 -3.17 16.17
CA ILE A 103 -23.23 -1.81 16.05
C ILE A 103 -21.72 -1.81 16.26
N LEU A 104 -21.24 -2.46 17.32
CA LEU A 104 -19.83 -2.50 17.67
C LEU A 104 -18.99 -3.17 16.57
N ILE A 105 -19.41 -4.33 16.07
CA ILE A 105 -18.70 -5.04 15.00
C ILE A 105 -18.69 -4.18 13.72
N SER A 106 -19.80 -3.55 13.36
CA SER A 106 -19.86 -2.67 12.19
C SER A 106 -18.89 -1.50 12.32
N ILE A 107 -18.86 -0.79 13.45
CA ILE A 107 -17.90 0.31 13.70
C ILE A 107 -16.44 -0.18 13.63
N CYS A 108 -16.13 -1.35 14.19
CA CYS A 108 -14.78 -1.91 14.15
C CYS A 108 -14.32 -2.19 12.72
N ILE A 109 -15.18 -2.76 11.87
CA ILE A 109 -14.82 -3.09 10.48
C ILE A 109 -14.76 -1.82 9.62
N VAL A 110 -15.73 -0.90 9.75
CA VAL A 110 -15.73 0.37 9.01
C VAL A 110 -14.52 1.23 9.36
N SER A 111 -14.15 1.30 10.64
CA SER A 111 -12.95 2.05 11.06
C SER A 111 -11.68 1.49 10.43
N GLN A 112 -11.52 0.16 10.39
CA GLN A 112 -10.41 -0.49 9.69
C GLN A 112 -10.37 -0.14 8.19
N MET A 113 -11.54 -0.15 7.52
CA MET A 113 -11.66 0.21 6.09
C MET A 113 -11.28 1.66 5.79
N MET A 114 -11.77 2.60 6.61
CA MET A 114 -11.71 4.03 6.29
C MET A 114 -10.44 4.70 6.82
N LEU A 115 -9.98 4.31 8.01
CA LEU A 115 -8.88 5.00 8.71
C LEU A 115 -7.56 4.23 8.61
N GLY A 116 -7.57 2.98 8.14
CA GLY A 116 -6.36 2.19 7.93
C GLY A 116 -5.46 2.10 9.16
N GLN A 117 -4.13 2.11 8.93
CA GLN A 117 -3.11 2.17 9.98
C GLN A 117 -2.71 3.62 10.24
N ASN A 118 -3.14 4.16 11.38
CA ASN A 118 -2.70 5.46 11.88
C ASN A 118 -1.71 5.29 13.04
N SER A 119 -0.82 6.27 13.22
CA SER A 119 0.23 6.25 14.26
C SER A 119 -0.29 6.14 15.69
N ALA A 120 -1.56 6.52 15.92
CA ALA A 120 -2.25 6.48 17.21
C ALA A 120 -3.11 5.21 17.41
N THR A 121 -3.01 4.22 16.51
CA THR A 121 -3.79 2.98 16.55
C THR A 121 -2.88 1.76 16.76
N PRO A 122 -3.39 0.66 17.34
CA PRO A 122 -2.61 -0.57 17.49
C PRO A 122 -2.00 -1.03 16.17
N LEU A 123 -0.92 -1.82 16.24
CA LEU A 123 -0.20 -2.34 15.06
C LEU A 123 -1.11 -3.08 14.06
N ILE A 124 -2.22 -3.63 14.55
CA ILE A 124 -3.23 -4.37 13.76
C ILE A 124 -4.14 -3.43 12.94
N GLY A 125 -4.19 -2.15 13.29
CA GLY A 125 -5.00 -1.12 12.62
C GLY A 125 -6.04 -0.48 13.54
N SER A 126 -6.78 0.48 12.98
CA SER A 126 -7.77 1.30 13.66
C SER A 126 -9.00 0.55 14.18
N GLY A 127 -9.31 -0.63 13.61
CA GLY A 127 -10.42 -1.50 14.05
C GLY A 127 -10.03 -2.60 15.04
N GLY A 128 -8.76 -2.68 15.46
CA GLY A 128 -8.26 -3.77 16.29
C GLY A 128 -8.33 -5.15 15.62
N TYR A 129 -8.16 -6.22 16.40
CA TYR A 129 -8.23 -7.60 15.89
C TYR A 129 -9.58 -7.93 15.25
N ILE A 130 -10.69 -7.50 15.85
CA ILE A 130 -12.03 -7.82 15.34
C ILE A 130 -12.29 -7.12 14.00
N GLY A 131 -11.92 -5.84 13.89
CA GLY A 131 -12.04 -5.10 12.65
C GLY A 131 -11.16 -5.66 11.54
N ALA A 132 -9.91 -6.03 11.85
CA ALA A 132 -8.98 -6.61 10.88
C ALA A 132 -9.45 -8.00 10.37
N LEU A 133 -9.91 -8.88 11.26
CA LEU A 133 -10.45 -10.18 10.87
C LEU A 133 -11.73 -10.02 10.03
N GLY A 134 -12.65 -9.17 10.47
CA GLY A 134 -13.90 -8.92 9.75
C GLY A 134 -13.66 -8.31 8.37
N PHE A 135 -12.73 -7.35 8.27
CA PHE A 135 -12.35 -6.74 7.00
C PHE A 135 -11.72 -7.76 6.05
N SER A 136 -10.80 -8.60 6.53
CA SER A 136 -10.16 -9.64 5.69
C SER A 136 -11.17 -10.63 5.12
N VAL A 137 -12.20 -11.00 5.89
CA VAL A 137 -13.29 -11.86 5.39
C VAL A 137 -14.14 -11.13 4.35
N LEU A 138 -14.49 -9.86 4.57
CA LEU A 138 -15.29 -9.06 3.64
C LEU A 138 -14.56 -8.83 2.31
N GLU A 139 -13.27 -8.47 2.36
CA GLU A 139 -12.44 -8.23 1.18
C GLU A 139 -12.31 -9.49 0.31
N SER A 140 -12.32 -10.69 0.91
CA SER A 140 -12.25 -11.95 0.17
C SER A 140 -13.53 -12.31 -0.59
N LYS A 141 -14.68 -11.70 -0.24
CA LYS A 141 -16.01 -12.10 -0.75
C LYS A 141 -16.76 -10.98 -1.45
N PHE A 142 -16.47 -9.71 -1.14
CA PHE A 142 -17.24 -8.55 -1.59
C PHE A 142 -16.34 -7.43 -2.09
N SER A 143 -16.88 -6.62 -3.00
CA SER A 143 -16.28 -5.33 -3.36
C SER A 143 -16.43 -4.31 -2.22
N VAL A 144 -15.70 -3.20 -2.30
CA VAL A 144 -15.76 -2.11 -1.29
C VAL A 144 -17.17 -1.55 -1.12
N ALA A 145 -17.89 -1.34 -2.23
CA ALA A 145 -19.26 -0.82 -2.21
C ALA A 145 -20.23 -1.81 -1.54
N GLY A 146 -20.16 -3.10 -1.88
CA GLY A 146 -21.00 -4.13 -1.26
C GLY A 146 -20.72 -4.32 0.23
N SER A 147 -19.44 -4.27 0.62
CA SER A 147 -19.02 -4.28 2.03
C SER A 147 -19.62 -3.13 2.82
N LEU A 148 -19.63 -1.91 2.26
CA LEU A 148 -20.15 -0.72 2.94
C LEU A 148 -21.67 -0.78 3.10
N ILE A 149 -22.40 -1.26 2.08
CA ILE A 149 -23.85 -1.46 2.16
C ILE A 149 -24.18 -2.48 3.26
N LEU A 150 -23.49 -3.62 3.30
CA LEU A 150 -23.72 -4.66 4.31
C LEU A 150 -23.46 -4.12 5.73
N LEU A 151 -22.34 -3.41 5.93
CA LEU A 151 -21.99 -2.83 7.23
C LEU A 151 -22.96 -1.74 7.66
N ALA A 152 -23.44 -0.91 6.73
CA ALA A 152 -24.47 0.09 6.99
C ALA A 152 -25.79 -0.57 7.40
N SER A 153 -26.25 -1.59 6.67
CA SER A 153 -27.46 -2.36 7.01
C SER A 153 -27.34 -3.00 8.39
N MET A 154 -26.19 -3.58 8.71
CA MET A 154 -25.92 -4.18 10.03
C MET A 154 -25.90 -3.14 11.16
N PHE A 155 -25.36 -1.95 10.90
CA PHE A 155 -25.38 -0.84 11.85
C PHE A 155 -26.80 -0.33 12.12
N PHE A 156 -27.59 -0.10 11.06
CA PHE A 156 -28.97 0.35 11.19
C PHE A 156 -29.87 -0.71 11.82
N ALA A 157 -29.68 -1.99 11.48
CA ALA A 157 -30.37 -3.09 12.15
C ALA A 157 -30.06 -3.12 13.66
N GLY A 158 -28.79 -2.96 14.04
CA GLY A 158 -28.41 -2.87 15.45
C GLY A 158 -29.00 -1.64 16.16
N LEU A 159 -29.09 -0.50 15.46
CA LEU A 159 -29.74 0.70 15.98
C LEU A 159 -31.24 0.49 16.19
N LEU A 160 -31.92 -0.17 15.25
CA LEU A 160 -33.34 -0.49 15.34
C LEU A 160 -33.62 -1.38 16.55
N LEU A 161 -32.78 -2.40 16.77
CA LEU A 161 -32.90 -3.32 17.92
C LEU A 161 -32.63 -2.63 19.27
N THR A 162 -32.01 -1.45 19.27
CA THR A 162 -31.67 -0.67 20.48
C THR A 162 -32.46 0.64 20.59
N ALA A 163 -33.39 0.89 19.66
CA ALA A 163 -34.11 2.15 19.48
C ALA A 163 -35.03 2.52 20.66
N ASP A 164 -35.46 1.53 21.44
CA ASP A 164 -36.30 1.75 22.61
C ASP A 164 -35.58 2.49 23.75
N THR A 165 -34.26 2.66 23.67
CA THR A 165 -33.48 3.39 24.68
C THR A 165 -33.42 4.90 24.39
N LEU A 166 -33.79 5.71 25.40
CA LEU A 166 -33.77 7.19 25.36
C LEU A 166 -32.51 7.83 24.71
N PRO A 167 -31.26 7.40 25.01
CA PRO A 167 -30.07 7.99 24.40
C PRO A 167 -29.90 7.64 22.91
N VAL A 168 -30.32 6.46 22.47
CA VAL A 168 -30.28 6.05 21.05
C VAL A 168 -31.31 6.83 20.23
N ARG A 169 -32.47 7.15 20.81
CA ARG A 169 -33.47 8.04 20.19
C ARG A 169 -32.93 9.45 19.95
N ILE A 170 -32.12 9.99 20.86
CA ILE A 170 -31.45 11.30 20.71
C ILE A 170 -30.38 11.22 19.62
N LEU A 171 -29.56 10.16 19.62
CA LEU A 171 -28.54 9.94 18.59
C LEU A 171 -29.18 9.80 17.19
N PHE A 172 -30.24 9.00 17.07
CA PHE A 172 -31.01 8.85 15.84
C PHE A 172 -31.66 10.16 15.41
N SER A 173 -32.18 10.96 16.35
CA SER A 173 -32.73 12.29 16.05
C SER A 173 -31.66 13.25 15.53
N CYS A 174 -30.42 13.20 16.03
CA CYS A 174 -29.31 14.02 15.52
C CYS A 174 -28.83 13.54 14.14
N LEU A 175 -28.74 12.21 13.93
CA LEU A 175 -28.29 11.62 12.67
C LEU A 175 -29.30 11.85 11.53
N THR A 176 -30.60 11.84 11.86
CA THR A 176 -31.70 12.08 10.91
C THR A 176 -32.12 13.55 10.83
N PHE A 177 -31.62 14.43 11.70
CA PHE A 177 -31.84 15.88 11.66
C PHE A 177 -31.51 16.52 10.30
N PRO A 178 -30.36 16.22 9.63
CA PRO A 178 -30.09 16.77 8.30
C PRO A 178 -31.08 16.24 7.25
N PHE A 179 -31.53 14.98 7.37
CA PHE A 179 -32.51 14.38 6.45
C PHE A 179 -33.93 14.95 6.66
N LYS A 180 -34.36 15.17 7.91
CA LYS A 180 -35.64 15.80 8.23
C LYS A 180 -35.69 17.30 7.97
N ALA A 181 -34.55 17.99 8.04
CA ALA A 181 -34.44 19.39 7.63
C ALA A 181 -34.58 19.54 6.10
N LEU A 182 -34.08 18.55 5.35
CA LEU A 182 -34.20 18.50 3.90
C LEU A 182 -35.57 17.98 3.42
N SER A 183 -36.20 17.08 4.18
CA SER A 183 -37.52 16.52 3.84
C SER A 183 -38.71 17.35 4.33
N ARG A 184 -38.49 18.46 5.05
CA ARG A 184 -39.58 19.35 5.50
C ARG A 184 -40.11 20.27 4.40
N GLU A 185 -39.49 20.21 3.21
CA GLU A 185 -39.88 20.94 2.01
C GLU A 185 -40.49 20.01 0.93
N ALA A 186 -40.62 18.71 1.21
CA ALA A 186 -41.35 17.75 0.39
C ALA A 186 -42.66 17.38 1.09
N VAL A 187 -43.64 18.27 0.95
CA VAL A 187 -45.05 18.06 1.26
C VAL A 187 -45.68 17.28 0.10
N GLU A 188 -46.52 16.30 0.47
CA GLU A 188 -47.60 15.66 -0.30
C GLU A 188 -47.23 14.98 -1.63
N VAL A 189 -47.16 13.64 -1.60
CA VAL A 189 -47.57 12.82 -2.74
C VAL A 189 -48.55 11.77 -2.22
N ASP A 190 -49.75 11.84 -2.81
CA ASP A 190 -50.93 11.02 -2.58
C ASP A 190 -50.66 9.51 -2.64
N GLU A 191 -51.32 8.81 -1.73
CA GLU A 191 -51.63 7.38 -1.82
C GLU A 191 -52.69 7.17 -2.91
N GLU A 192 -52.29 7.01 -4.18
CA GLU A 192 -53.18 6.52 -5.25
C GLU A 192 -52.40 6.24 -6.56
N THR A 193 -51.56 5.19 -6.59
CA THR A 193 -51.20 4.43 -7.82
C THR A 193 -50.28 3.24 -7.47
N GLU A 194 -50.78 2.34 -6.63
CA GLU A 194 -50.53 0.90 -6.81
C GLU A 194 -51.69 0.40 -7.68
N GLU A 195 -51.45 -0.50 -8.63
CA GLU A 195 -52.42 -1.04 -9.63
C GLU A 195 -52.42 -0.41 -11.03
N GLU A 196 -51.25 -0.31 -11.67
CA GLU A 196 -51.11 -0.50 -13.12
C GLU A 196 -49.62 -0.82 -13.37
N TYR A 197 -49.29 -1.62 -14.38
CA TYR A 197 -47.93 -2.13 -14.71
C TYR A 197 -47.45 -3.42 -13.99
N GLU A 198 -48.35 -4.34 -13.63
CA GLU A 198 -48.02 -5.78 -13.48
C GLU A 198 -48.52 -6.65 -14.66
N GLU A 199 -49.05 -6.03 -15.72
CA GLU A 199 -49.52 -6.74 -16.93
C GLU A 199 -48.73 -6.29 -18.18
N GLU A 200 -47.42 -6.58 -18.24
CA GLU A 200 -46.68 -6.62 -19.52
C GLU A 200 -45.42 -7.52 -19.47
N GLU A 201 -45.32 -8.45 -18.50
CA GLU A 201 -44.46 -9.64 -18.61
C GLU A 201 -45.20 -10.74 -19.39
N GLU A 202 -45.28 -10.64 -20.72
CA GLU A 202 -45.40 -11.84 -21.58
C GLU A 202 -45.21 -11.57 -23.09
N VAL A 203 -44.16 -10.84 -23.52
CA VAL A 203 -43.68 -10.98 -24.90
C VAL A 203 -42.18 -10.73 -25.01
N VAL A 204 -41.49 -11.70 -25.62
CA VAL A 204 -40.10 -11.68 -26.10
C VAL A 204 -39.01 -11.94 -25.06
N ALA A 205 -38.83 -13.23 -24.76
CA ALA A 205 -37.50 -13.79 -24.60
C ALA A 205 -36.79 -13.76 -25.96
N GLU A 206 -35.89 -12.81 -26.16
CA GLU A 206 -34.79 -12.94 -27.11
C GLU A 206 -33.52 -12.46 -26.41
N ASP A 207 -32.55 -13.37 -26.42
CA ASP A 207 -31.19 -13.20 -25.93
C ASP A 207 -30.52 -11.99 -26.61
N GLU A 208 -30.18 -10.95 -25.86
CA GLU A 208 -29.13 -10.02 -26.28
C GLU A 208 -27.78 -10.67 -25.98
N GLU A 209 -27.39 -11.62 -26.84
CA GLU A 209 -25.99 -11.87 -27.12
C GLU A 209 -25.42 -10.57 -27.72
N GLU A 210 -24.48 -9.92 -27.00
CA GLU A 210 -23.66 -8.88 -27.64
C GLU A 210 -22.85 -9.54 -28.77
N GLU A 211 -23.37 -9.35 -29.98
CA GLU A 211 -22.76 -9.72 -31.24
C GLU A 211 -21.42 -8.97 -31.37
N TYR A 212 -20.33 -9.69 -31.15
CA TYR A 212 -19.04 -9.29 -31.65
C TYR A 212 -19.17 -9.29 -33.17
N GLU A 213 -19.34 -8.11 -33.78
CA GLU A 213 -19.13 -7.96 -35.20
C GLU A 213 -17.69 -8.43 -35.50
N GLU A 214 -17.55 -9.63 -36.07
CA GLU A 214 -16.38 -10.01 -36.84
C GLU A 214 -16.31 -9.06 -38.04
N GLU A 215 -15.73 -7.88 -37.81
CA GLU A 215 -15.21 -7.09 -38.91
C GLU A 215 -14.12 -7.95 -39.56
N VAL A 216 -14.45 -8.51 -40.73
CA VAL A 216 -13.53 -9.27 -41.57
C VAL A 216 -12.35 -8.38 -41.89
N VAL A 217 -11.30 -8.45 -41.06
CA VAL A 217 -10.03 -7.79 -41.31
C VAL A 217 -9.43 -8.47 -42.52
N ALA A 218 -9.70 -7.88 -43.68
CA ALA A 218 -9.03 -8.20 -44.92
C ALA A 218 -7.53 -8.28 -44.67
N ALA A 219 -6.94 -9.43 -45.00
CA ALA A 219 -5.52 -9.72 -44.90
C ALA A 219 -4.69 -8.47 -45.25
N PRO A 220 -3.76 -8.02 -44.38
CA PRO A 220 -2.99 -6.83 -44.66
C PRO A 220 -2.12 -7.12 -45.87
N LYS A 221 -2.40 -6.42 -46.98
CA LYS A 221 -1.50 -6.36 -48.13
C LYS A 221 -0.16 -5.87 -47.62
N LEU A 222 0.88 -6.70 -47.80
CA LEU A 222 2.30 -6.38 -47.66
C LEU A 222 2.58 -4.92 -48.05
N LYS A 223 2.63 -4.03 -47.05
CA LYS A 223 3.07 -2.65 -47.25
C LYS A 223 4.59 -2.68 -47.31
N LYS A 224 5.10 -2.31 -48.49
CA LYS A 224 6.52 -2.15 -48.80
C LYS A 224 7.24 -1.39 -47.68
N ALA A 225 8.39 -1.95 -47.27
CA ALA A 225 9.33 -1.37 -46.32
C ALA A 225 9.53 0.13 -46.58
N LYS A 226 9.03 0.97 -45.67
CA LYS A 226 9.42 2.38 -45.62
C LYS A 226 10.91 2.41 -45.27
N LYS A 227 11.69 3.14 -46.07
CA LYS A 227 13.12 3.38 -45.79
C LYS A 227 13.25 4.04 -44.42
N ARG A 228 13.80 3.29 -43.46
CA ARG A 228 14.04 3.70 -42.07
C ARG A 228 15.12 4.79 -42.02
N LYS A 229 14.97 5.73 -41.08
CA LYS A 229 16.13 6.48 -40.55
C LYS A 229 16.95 5.49 -39.72
N PRO A 230 18.30 5.57 -39.73
CA PRO A 230 19.11 4.67 -38.91
C PRO A 230 18.74 4.84 -37.44
N ILE A 231 18.32 3.76 -36.79
CA ILE A 231 18.01 3.74 -35.36
C ILE A 231 19.34 3.85 -34.62
N LYS A 232 19.42 4.80 -33.68
CA LYS A 232 20.63 5.01 -32.90
C LYS A 232 20.60 4.08 -31.68
N VAL A 233 21.51 3.11 -31.65
CA VAL A 233 21.73 2.23 -30.49
C VAL A 233 22.86 2.81 -29.65
N ASN A 234 22.55 3.23 -28.42
CA ASN A 234 23.55 3.77 -27.51
C ASN A 234 24.13 2.66 -26.59
N PRO A 235 25.46 2.63 -26.37
CA PRO A 235 26.08 1.77 -25.37
C PRO A 235 25.76 2.25 -23.95
N PRO A 236 25.90 1.37 -22.93
CA PRO A 236 25.70 1.78 -21.56
C PRO A 236 26.71 2.85 -21.17
N ALA A 237 26.24 3.89 -20.49
CA ALA A 237 27.05 5.08 -20.20
C ALA A 237 28.30 4.80 -19.36
N GLY A 238 28.30 3.72 -18.57
CA GLY A 238 29.42 3.28 -17.74
C GLY A 238 30.57 2.58 -18.49
N LEU A 239 30.41 2.23 -19.77
CA LEU A 239 31.44 1.47 -20.53
C LEU A 239 32.70 2.30 -20.84
N ARG A 240 32.66 3.63 -20.63
CA ARG A 240 33.76 4.57 -20.90
C ARG A 240 34.58 4.98 -19.69
N LEU A 241 34.29 4.49 -18.49
CA LEU A 241 34.99 4.91 -17.26
C LEU A 241 36.17 4.00 -16.92
N THR A 242 37.09 3.75 -17.87
CA THR A 242 38.48 3.42 -17.51
C THR A 242 39.25 4.73 -17.29
N ARG A 243 38.77 5.57 -16.37
CA ARG A 243 39.62 6.65 -15.86
C ARG A 243 40.58 5.95 -14.91
N GLN A 244 41.84 5.82 -15.29
CA GLN A 244 42.90 5.38 -14.39
C GLN A 244 42.88 6.32 -13.18
N SER A 245 42.19 5.91 -12.12
CA SER A 245 42.21 6.60 -10.86
C SER A 245 43.61 6.39 -10.29
N GLN A 246 44.40 7.47 -10.32
CA GLN A 246 45.63 7.51 -9.55
C GLN A 246 45.27 7.20 -8.10
N PRO A 247 46.04 6.35 -7.40
CA PRO A 247 45.75 6.02 -6.01
C PRO A 247 45.81 7.32 -5.21
N VAL A 248 44.63 7.79 -4.77
CA VAL A 248 44.53 8.91 -3.85
C VAL A 248 45.04 8.40 -2.51
N GLU A 249 46.31 8.69 -2.21
CA GLU A 249 46.88 8.50 -0.87
C GLU A 249 46.08 9.35 0.13
N LYS A 250 45.12 8.72 0.80
CA LYS A 250 44.42 9.34 1.93
C LYS A 250 45.38 9.50 3.10
N LYS A 251 46.01 10.67 3.21
CA LYS A 251 46.63 11.13 4.47
C LYS A 251 45.53 11.54 5.45
N LYS A 252 45.17 10.65 6.37
CA LYS A 252 44.56 11.03 7.66
C LYS A 252 45.08 10.12 8.77
N ASN A 253 45.62 10.75 9.81
CA ASN A 253 46.16 10.14 11.02
C ASN A 253 45.11 9.28 11.76
N SER A 254 44.94 8.04 11.34
CA SER A 254 44.19 7.04 12.09
C SER A 254 44.93 5.70 11.98
N SER A 255 44.95 4.90 13.05
CA SER A 255 45.57 3.57 13.00
C SER A 255 44.81 2.58 12.12
N TYR A 256 43.64 2.96 11.60
CA TYR A 256 42.77 2.11 10.82
C TYR A 256 42.98 2.34 9.32
N LYS A 257 43.26 1.26 8.58
CA LYS A 257 43.42 1.27 7.13
C LYS A 257 42.14 0.72 6.48
N LEU A 258 41.59 1.44 5.51
CA LEU A 258 40.45 0.97 4.74
C LEU A 258 40.84 -0.28 3.91
N PRO A 259 39.91 -1.23 3.70
CA PRO A 259 40.12 -2.38 2.81
C PRO A 259 40.41 -1.92 1.38
N GLY A 260 41.30 -2.63 0.69
CA GLY A 260 41.62 -2.35 -0.70
C GLY A 260 40.60 -2.95 -1.68
N LEU A 261 40.50 -2.34 -2.88
CA LEU A 261 39.54 -2.74 -3.92
C LEU A 261 39.83 -4.12 -4.51
N GLU A 262 41.04 -4.64 -4.33
CA GLU A 262 41.45 -5.99 -4.74
C GLU A 262 40.66 -7.12 -4.07
N LEU A 263 39.96 -6.83 -2.96
CA LEU A 263 39.04 -7.77 -2.33
C LEU A 263 37.73 -7.94 -3.10
N LEU A 264 37.44 -7.06 -4.06
CA LEU A 264 36.23 -7.07 -4.88
C LEU A 264 36.53 -7.59 -6.29
N GLU A 265 35.59 -8.36 -6.83
CA GLU A 265 35.66 -8.89 -8.19
C GLU A 265 35.58 -7.76 -9.24
N GLU A 266 36.32 -7.94 -10.34
CA GLU A 266 36.38 -7.02 -11.47
C GLU A 266 35.09 -7.02 -12.29
N ALA A 267 34.88 -5.93 -13.04
CA ALA A 267 33.75 -5.80 -13.94
C ALA A 267 33.74 -6.90 -15.01
N GLU A 268 32.56 -7.38 -15.35
CA GLU A 268 32.39 -8.33 -16.45
C GLU A 268 32.44 -7.63 -17.81
N ASN A 269 32.94 -8.33 -18.83
CA ASN A 269 32.97 -7.83 -20.20
C ASN A 269 31.54 -7.69 -20.76
N PHE A 270 31.18 -6.47 -21.16
CA PHE A 270 29.86 -6.17 -21.71
C PHE A 270 29.82 -6.40 -23.25
N PRO A 271 29.00 -7.33 -23.76
CA PRO A 271 28.98 -7.71 -25.18
C PRO A 271 28.11 -6.76 -26.02
N PHE A 272 28.52 -5.50 -26.15
CA PHE A 272 27.71 -4.45 -26.80
C PHE A 272 27.29 -4.80 -28.23
N GLU A 273 28.22 -5.25 -29.09
CA GLU A 273 27.92 -5.53 -30.50
C GLU A 273 26.81 -6.58 -30.68
N LEU A 274 26.84 -7.63 -29.85
CA LEU A 274 25.83 -8.69 -29.86
C LEU A 274 24.47 -8.18 -29.36
N LEU A 275 24.47 -7.39 -28.29
CA LEU A 275 23.24 -6.81 -27.74
C LEU A 275 22.63 -5.78 -28.68
N ALA A 276 23.44 -4.93 -29.32
CA ALA A 276 22.99 -3.93 -30.27
C ALA A 276 22.27 -4.58 -31.47
N LYS A 277 22.86 -5.63 -32.05
CA LYS A 277 22.23 -6.37 -33.15
C LYS A 277 20.89 -7.00 -32.75
N LYS A 278 20.83 -7.64 -31.57
CA LYS A 278 19.58 -8.23 -31.05
C LYS A 278 18.54 -7.18 -30.70
N ALA A 279 18.97 -6.00 -30.24
CA ALA A 279 18.05 -4.90 -29.96
C ALA A 279 17.43 -4.35 -31.24
N GLU A 280 18.17 -4.27 -32.35
CA GLU A 280 17.61 -3.91 -33.66
C GLU A 280 16.56 -4.93 -34.15
N GLU A 281 16.84 -6.23 -33.98
CA GLU A 281 15.88 -7.32 -34.29
C GLU A 281 14.62 -7.21 -33.41
N ALA A 282 14.79 -6.96 -32.10
CA ALA A 282 13.70 -6.78 -31.16
C ALA A 282 12.86 -5.52 -31.46
N ALA A 283 13.49 -4.42 -31.91
CA ALA A 283 12.78 -3.22 -32.33
C ALA A 283 11.85 -3.49 -33.52
N GLU A 284 12.29 -4.30 -34.48
CA GLU A 284 11.43 -4.72 -35.60
C GLU A 284 10.26 -5.58 -35.15
N ILE A 285 10.47 -6.52 -34.22
CA ILE A 285 9.40 -7.34 -33.64
C ILE A 285 8.39 -6.45 -32.88
N LEU A 286 8.88 -5.48 -32.10
CA LEU A 286 8.04 -4.52 -31.37
C LEU A 286 7.16 -3.71 -32.32
N GLU A 287 7.74 -3.08 -33.35
CA GLU A 287 6.98 -2.28 -34.33
C GLU A 287 5.93 -3.12 -35.06
N ASN A 288 6.27 -4.35 -35.46
CA ASN A 288 5.33 -5.26 -36.12
C ASN A 288 4.20 -5.69 -35.19
N THR A 289 4.52 -6.00 -33.94
CA THR A 289 3.51 -6.41 -32.96
C THR A 289 2.54 -5.27 -32.67
N PHE A 290 3.03 -4.05 -32.50
CA PHE A 290 2.15 -2.88 -32.35
C PHE A 290 1.27 -2.67 -33.59
N ALA A 291 1.81 -2.86 -34.80
CA ALA A 291 1.05 -2.75 -36.03
C ALA A 291 -0.06 -3.81 -36.14
N ASP A 292 0.20 -5.05 -35.68
CA ASP A 292 -0.79 -6.13 -35.65
C ASP A 292 -1.99 -5.80 -34.73
N PHE A 293 -1.74 -5.08 -33.63
CA PHE A 293 -2.79 -4.54 -32.74
C PHE A 293 -3.38 -3.21 -33.22
N GLY A 294 -3.09 -2.78 -34.44
CA GLY A 294 -3.62 -1.54 -35.03
C GLY A 294 -3.00 -0.25 -34.47
N LEU A 295 -1.85 -0.34 -33.79
CA LEU A 295 -1.11 0.79 -33.22
C LEU A 295 0.10 1.14 -34.10
N ASP A 296 0.07 2.29 -34.76
CA ASP A 296 1.19 2.76 -35.59
C ASP A 296 2.20 3.54 -34.72
N ILE A 297 3.20 2.81 -34.22
CA ILE A 297 4.27 3.28 -33.33
C ILE A 297 5.63 3.05 -34.01
N GLN A 298 6.60 3.95 -33.79
CA GLN A 298 7.97 3.81 -34.27
C GLN A 298 8.96 3.90 -33.12
N VAL A 299 10.03 3.09 -33.19
CA VAL A 299 11.15 3.16 -32.25
C VAL A 299 12.09 4.27 -32.70
N SER A 300 12.28 5.28 -31.84
CA SER A 300 13.14 6.44 -32.13
C SER A 300 14.58 6.22 -31.67
N GLU A 301 14.78 5.72 -30.45
CA GLU A 301 16.09 5.46 -29.85
C GLU A 301 16.10 4.13 -29.09
N ILE A 302 17.28 3.51 -29.00
CA ILE A 302 17.51 2.28 -28.24
C ILE A 302 18.69 2.49 -27.31
N ASP A 303 18.47 2.32 -26.01
CA ASP A 303 19.49 2.37 -24.98
C ASP A 303 19.74 0.97 -24.41
N THR A 304 20.94 0.43 -24.62
CA THR A 304 21.30 -0.90 -24.14
C THR A 304 21.96 -0.84 -22.76
N GLY A 305 21.27 -1.35 -21.75
CA GLY A 305 21.76 -1.44 -20.38
C GLY A 305 22.41 -2.79 -20.04
N PRO A 306 22.92 -2.96 -18.80
CA PRO A 306 23.50 -4.23 -18.33
C PRO A 306 22.48 -5.39 -18.27
N VAL A 307 21.26 -5.10 -17.83
CA VAL A 307 20.20 -6.11 -17.57
C VAL A 307 19.02 -5.97 -18.54
N LEU A 308 18.66 -4.73 -18.88
CA LEU A 308 17.51 -4.39 -19.72
C LEU A 308 17.98 -3.52 -20.89
N THR A 309 17.22 -3.53 -21.98
CA THR A 309 17.31 -2.56 -23.07
C THR A 309 16.04 -1.70 -23.07
N LEU A 310 16.21 -0.39 -23.14
CA LEU A 310 15.12 0.58 -23.21
C LEU A 310 14.88 0.98 -24.66
N PHE A 311 13.67 0.74 -25.14
CA PHE A 311 13.19 1.19 -26.44
C PHE A 311 12.35 2.45 -26.26
N GLU A 312 12.77 3.55 -26.87
CA GLU A 312 11.98 4.77 -26.89
C GLU A 312 11.00 4.75 -28.06
N LEU A 313 9.72 4.95 -27.76
CA LEU A 313 8.62 4.91 -28.70
C LEU A 313 8.06 6.31 -28.96
N ASP A 314 8.00 6.69 -30.23
CA ASP A 314 7.29 7.89 -30.67
C ASP A 314 5.80 7.57 -30.82
N LEU A 315 4.98 8.17 -29.95
CA LEU A 315 3.53 8.03 -30.03
C LEU A 315 2.96 9.03 -31.04
N LYS A 316 2.01 8.56 -31.87
CA LYS A 316 1.22 9.45 -32.71
C LYS A 316 0.21 10.26 -31.88
N PRO A 317 -0.13 11.48 -32.33
CA PRO A 317 -1.18 12.28 -31.70
C PRO A 317 -2.49 11.49 -31.54
N GLY A 318 -3.08 11.54 -30.35
CA GLY A 318 -4.33 10.84 -30.01
C GLY A 318 -4.16 9.43 -29.44
N LEU A 319 -2.95 8.86 -29.48
CA LEU A 319 -2.69 7.55 -28.88
C LEU A 319 -2.51 7.66 -27.36
N ARG A 320 -3.36 6.95 -26.60
CA ARG A 320 -3.29 6.92 -25.12
C ARG A 320 -2.22 5.94 -24.66
N VAL A 321 -1.35 6.36 -23.73
CA VAL A 321 -0.31 5.53 -23.10
C VAL A 321 -0.87 4.26 -22.44
N ALA A 322 -2.10 4.33 -21.92
CA ALA A 322 -2.79 3.18 -21.33
C ALA A 322 -2.94 1.99 -22.32
N LYS A 323 -3.15 2.26 -23.62
CA LYS A 323 -3.23 1.19 -24.63
C LYS A 323 -1.89 0.48 -24.81
N VAL A 324 -0.79 1.22 -24.81
CA VAL A 324 0.56 0.65 -24.88
C VAL A 324 0.87 -0.18 -23.64
N THR A 325 0.45 0.31 -22.47
CA THR A 325 0.65 -0.39 -21.18
C THR A 325 -0.14 -1.69 -21.11
N ALA A 326 -1.36 -1.72 -21.66
CA ALA A 326 -2.21 -2.90 -21.70
C ALA A 326 -1.58 -4.05 -22.51
N LEU A 327 -0.81 -3.74 -23.55
CA LEU A 327 -0.14 -4.74 -24.40
C LEU A 327 1.16 -5.30 -23.81
N ALA A 328 1.56 -4.91 -22.60
CA ALA A 328 2.83 -5.33 -22.02
C ALA A 328 3.01 -6.87 -21.97
N HIS A 329 1.92 -7.61 -21.72
CA HIS A 329 1.96 -9.07 -21.71
C HIS A 329 2.14 -9.66 -23.11
N ASP A 330 1.39 -9.16 -24.10
CA ASP A 330 1.48 -9.61 -25.49
C ASP A 330 2.84 -9.31 -26.11
N LEU A 331 3.40 -8.14 -25.81
CA LEU A 331 4.77 -7.77 -26.21
C LEU A 331 5.81 -8.71 -25.61
N ALA A 332 5.63 -9.15 -24.35
CA ALA A 332 6.53 -10.10 -23.72
C ALA A 332 6.49 -11.47 -24.43
N VAL A 333 5.30 -11.92 -24.84
CA VAL A 333 5.12 -13.16 -25.61
C VAL A 333 5.77 -13.04 -27.00
N ALA A 334 5.51 -11.95 -27.72
CA ALA A 334 6.07 -11.71 -29.06
C ALA A 334 7.61 -11.68 -29.06
N LEU A 335 8.19 -11.03 -28.04
CA LEU A 335 9.64 -10.93 -27.85
C LEU A 335 10.26 -12.16 -27.18
N ARG A 336 9.45 -13.12 -26.71
CA ARG A 336 9.90 -14.34 -26.00
C ARG A 336 10.71 -14.02 -24.74
N VAL A 337 10.29 -13.01 -24.00
CA VAL A 337 10.90 -12.57 -22.74
C VAL A 337 9.95 -12.82 -21.56
N PRO A 338 10.45 -12.95 -20.33
CA PRO A 338 9.59 -13.25 -19.17
C PRO A 338 8.58 -12.14 -18.86
N SER A 339 8.95 -10.88 -19.10
CA SER A 339 8.12 -9.72 -18.85
C SER A 339 8.67 -8.49 -19.56
N VAL A 340 7.79 -7.57 -19.93
CA VAL A 340 8.13 -6.24 -20.46
C VAL A 340 7.54 -5.18 -19.53
N ARG A 341 8.28 -4.08 -19.31
CA ARG A 341 7.79 -2.95 -18.50
C ARG A 341 7.63 -1.71 -19.37
N VAL A 342 6.43 -1.12 -19.36
CA VAL A 342 6.15 0.12 -20.08
C VAL A 342 6.34 1.30 -19.13
N VAL A 343 7.20 2.24 -19.52
CA VAL A 343 7.48 3.50 -18.82
C VAL A 343 6.65 4.60 -19.46
N PRO A 344 5.63 5.14 -18.76
CA PRO A 344 4.59 5.96 -19.38
C PRO A 344 5.07 7.31 -19.93
N SER A 345 6.20 7.81 -19.45
CA SER A 345 6.83 9.03 -19.96
C SER A 345 8.31 9.06 -19.60
N ILE A 346 9.16 9.37 -20.56
CA ILE A 346 10.59 9.62 -20.32
C ILE A 346 10.78 11.10 -19.99
N PRO A 347 11.38 11.45 -18.83
CA PRO A 347 11.58 12.86 -18.44
C PRO A 347 12.30 13.66 -19.53
N GLY A 348 11.72 14.79 -19.93
CA GLY A 348 12.29 15.67 -20.96
C GLY A 348 12.05 15.26 -22.40
N LYS A 349 11.32 14.15 -22.65
CA LYS A 349 10.91 13.70 -23.99
C LYS A 349 9.40 13.42 -24.04
N ASN A 350 8.80 13.55 -25.21
CA ASN A 350 7.39 13.18 -25.46
C ASN A 350 7.28 11.72 -25.96
N THR A 351 8.08 10.83 -25.38
CA THR A 351 8.20 9.42 -25.78
C THR A 351 7.81 8.49 -24.64
N VAL A 352 7.37 7.28 -24.99
CA VAL A 352 7.10 6.19 -24.06
C VAL A 352 8.26 5.21 -24.10
N GLY A 353 8.71 4.76 -22.93
CA GLY A 353 9.77 3.75 -22.85
C GLY A 353 9.20 2.35 -22.77
N VAL A 354 9.84 1.38 -23.43
CA VAL A 354 9.57 -0.04 -23.25
C VAL A 354 10.87 -0.72 -22.82
N GLU A 355 10.90 -1.21 -21.59
CA GLU A 355 12.03 -1.92 -20.99
C GLU A 355 11.88 -3.41 -21.27
N VAL A 356 12.84 -3.98 -22.00
CA VAL A 356 12.88 -5.39 -22.38
C VAL A 356 14.11 -6.04 -21.76
N PRO A 357 13.98 -7.21 -21.11
CA PRO A 357 15.13 -7.95 -20.59
C PRO A 357 16.13 -8.37 -21.69
N ASN A 358 17.41 -8.17 -21.42
CA ASN A 358 18.47 -8.68 -22.28
C ASN A 358 18.56 -10.20 -22.18
N GLU A 359 18.83 -10.86 -23.30
CA GLU A 359 19.07 -12.32 -23.31
C GLU A 359 20.34 -12.69 -22.55
N LYS A 360 21.39 -11.86 -22.67
CA LYS A 360 22.60 -11.97 -21.86
C LYS A 360 22.68 -10.78 -20.91
N GLN A 361 22.38 -11.03 -19.64
CA GLN A 361 22.51 -10.06 -18.56
C GLN A 361 23.95 -10.04 -18.05
N VAL A 362 24.48 -8.86 -17.80
CA VAL A 362 25.83 -8.66 -17.25
C VAL A 362 25.70 -8.29 -15.78
N MET A 363 26.47 -8.97 -14.92
CA MET A 363 26.40 -8.70 -13.49
C MET A 363 27.04 -7.34 -13.16
N VAL A 364 26.29 -6.47 -12.49
CA VAL A 364 26.80 -5.20 -11.98
C VAL A 364 27.62 -5.49 -10.72
N ARG A 365 28.92 -5.21 -10.78
CA ARG A 365 29.85 -5.52 -9.68
C ARG A 365 30.04 -4.31 -8.77
N LEU A 366 30.26 -4.52 -7.47
CA LEU A 366 30.46 -3.39 -6.55
C LEU A 366 31.74 -2.60 -6.87
N ARG A 367 32.81 -3.28 -7.31
CA ARG A 367 34.09 -2.62 -7.62
C ARG A 367 33.94 -1.52 -8.68
N GLU A 368 33.25 -1.82 -9.78
CA GLU A 368 33.03 -0.83 -10.85
C GLU A 368 32.20 0.38 -10.38
N LEU A 369 31.30 0.20 -9.41
CA LEU A 369 30.53 1.32 -8.84
C LEU A 369 31.41 2.21 -7.98
N ILE A 370 32.27 1.62 -7.15
CA ILE A 370 33.19 2.39 -6.29
C ILE A 370 34.20 3.16 -7.14
N GLU A 371 34.74 2.52 -8.18
CA GLU A 371 35.66 3.17 -9.11
C GLU A 371 34.98 4.31 -9.87
N ALA A 372 33.78 4.08 -10.41
CA ALA A 372 33.03 5.07 -11.19
C ALA A 372 32.53 6.27 -10.37
N CYS A 373 32.20 6.08 -9.09
CA CYS A 373 31.65 7.11 -8.22
C CYS A 373 32.58 7.50 -7.06
N SER A 374 33.88 7.33 -7.24
CA SER A 374 34.89 7.64 -6.23
C SER A 374 34.80 9.10 -5.75
N ASP A 375 34.74 10.06 -6.68
CA ASP A 375 34.63 11.50 -6.36
C ASP A 375 33.36 11.84 -5.56
N GLU A 376 32.20 11.32 -5.99
CA GLU A 376 30.91 11.54 -5.33
C GLU A 376 30.88 10.93 -3.91
N ALA A 377 31.49 9.76 -3.76
CA ALA A 377 31.60 9.07 -2.48
C ALA A 377 32.53 9.81 -1.51
N GLU A 378 33.54 10.54 -1.98
CA GLU A 378 34.39 11.37 -1.13
C GLU A 378 33.65 12.57 -0.53
N HIS A 379 32.74 13.18 -1.29
CA HIS A 379 31.94 14.33 -0.84
C HIS A 379 30.73 13.95 0.01
N SER A 380 30.29 12.70 -0.03
CA SER A 380 29.16 12.20 0.75
C SER A 380 29.54 11.96 2.21
N ARG A 381 28.63 12.10 3.19
CA ARG A 381 28.97 11.68 4.58
C ARG A 381 28.81 10.17 4.75
N ILE A 382 27.73 9.62 4.23
CA ILE A 382 27.40 8.20 4.34
C ILE A 382 27.06 7.68 2.93
N PRO A 383 28.07 7.40 2.09
CA PRO A 383 27.86 6.98 0.71
C PRO A 383 27.29 5.56 0.63
N LEU A 384 26.29 5.38 -0.22
CA LEU A 384 25.63 4.13 -0.52
C LEU A 384 25.70 3.87 -2.03
N PHE A 385 26.37 2.79 -2.44
CA PHE A 385 26.40 2.35 -3.83
C PHE A 385 25.19 1.42 -4.07
N MET A 386 24.24 1.85 -4.91
CA MET A 386 22.98 1.12 -5.11
C MET A 386 22.98 0.19 -6.31
N GLY A 387 23.71 0.55 -7.38
CA GLY A 387 23.72 -0.22 -8.62
C GLY A 387 23.96 0.66 -9.83
N LYS A 388 23.44 0.22 -10.99
CA LYS A 388 23.33 1.02 -12.21
C LYS A 388 21.88 1.19 -12.59
N ASP A 389 21.55 2.28 -13.28
CA ASP A 389 20.23 2.45 -13.90
C ASP A 389 20.08 1.62 -15.19
N VAL A 390 18.94 1.77 -15.86
CA VAL A 390 18.60 1.06 -17.10
C VAL A 390 19.54 1.40 -18.26
N SER A 391 20.17 2.57 -18.25
CA SER A 391 21.14 3.01 -19.28
C SER A 391 22.59 2.75 -18.84
N GLY A 392 22.80 2.13 -17.68
CA GLY A 392 24.11 1.77 -17.16
C GLY A 392 24.85 2.87 -16.42
N HIS A 393 24.19 3.99 -16.06
CA HIS A 393 24.79 5.01 -15.19
C HIS A 393 24.89 4.49 -13.76
N PRO A 394 26.02 4.69 -13.07
CA PRO A 394 26.16 4.29 -11.68
C PRO A 394 25.24 5.14 -10.79
N LEU A 395 24.61 4.49 -9.81
CA LEU A 395 23.70 5.09 -8.85
C LEU A 395 24.33 5.09 -7.46
N THR A 396 24.58 6.30 -6.95
CA THR A 396 25.04 6.54 -5.59
C THR A 396 24.10 7.47 -4.85
N ALA A 397 24.03 7.30 -3.53
CA ALA A 397 23.28 8.20 -2.65
C ALA A 397 24.07 8.48 -1.36
N ASP A 398 23.78 9.61 -0.74
CA ASP A 398 24.27 9.94 0.60
C ASP A 398 23.14 9.75 1.61
N LEU A 399 23.27 8.76 2.49
CA LEU A 399 22.26 8.48 3.53
C LEU A 399 22.10 9.65 4.51
N SER A 400 23.08 10.56 4.61
CA SER A 400 22.89 11.77 5.44
C SER A 400 21.87 12.76 4.86
N LYS A 401 21.65 12.73 3.54
CA LYS A 401 20.61 13.51 2.85
C LYS A 401 19.27 12.79 2.80
N LEU A 402 19.29 11.46 2.94
CA LEU A 402 18.14 10.57 3.01
C LEU A 402 18.14 9.89 4.39
N PRO A 403 17.76 10.59 5.47
CA PRO A 403 18.12 10.22 6.85
C PRO A 403 17.64 8.81 7.26
N HIS A 404 16.62 8.28 6.57
CA HIS A 404 16.13 6.92 6.75
C HIS A 404 15.88 6.27 5.39
N LEU A 405 16.18 4.96 5.31
CA LEU A 405 15.99 4.14 4.11
C LEU A 405 15.16 2.90 4.47
N LEU A 406 14.08 2.66 3.72
CA LEU A 406 13.27 1.44 3.82
C LEU A 406 13.63 0.52 2.65
N ILE A 407 13.95 -0.75 2.95
CA ILE A 407 14.24 -1.77 1.93
C ILE A 407 13.26 -2.93 2.09
N ALA A 408 12.40 -3.11 1.10
CA ALA A 408 11.40 -4.18 1.06
C ALA A 408 11.61 -5.08 -0.17
N GLY A 409 11.33 -6.37 -0.02
CA GLY A 409 11.49 -7.35 -1.09
C GLY A 409 11.18 -8.77 -0.63
N ARG A 410 10.61 -9.59 -1.52
CA ARG A 410 10.35 -11.02 -1.29
C ARG A 410 11.67 -11.80 -1.24
N THR A 411 11.65 -13.00 -0.67
CA THR A 411 12.83 -13.89 -0.71
C THR A 411 13.27 -14.14 -2.15
N GLY A 412 14.58 -14.10 -2.40
CA GLY A 412 15.14 -14.28 -3.75
C GLY A 412 15.18 -13.03 -4.63
N THR A 413 14.61 -11.90 -4.20
CA THR A 413 14.64 -10.63 -4.98
C THR A 413 15.94 -9.82 -4.82
N GLY A 414 16.92 -10.34 -4.08
CA GLY A 414 18.22 -9.67 -3.87
C GLY A 414 18.29 -8.74 -2.65
N LYS A 415 17.29 -8.70 -1.77
CA LYS A 415 17.30 -7.84 -0.56
C LYS A 415 18.56 -8.04 0.30
N SER A 416 18.94 -9.28 0.58
CA SER A 416 20.14 -9.57 1.40
C SER A 416 21.43 -9.14 0.70
N VAL A 417 21.50 -9.31 -0.63
CA VAL A 417 22.64 -8.83 -1.43
C VAL A 417 22.71 -7.31 -1.37
N CYS A 418 21.58 -6.62 -1.56
CA CYS A 418 21.49 -5.17 -1.44
C CYS A 418 21.97 -4.68 -0.07
N LEU A 419 21.50 -5.29 1.04
CA LEU A 419 21.97 -4.95 2.39
C LEU A 419 23.49 -5.12 2.53
N ASN A 420 24.05 -6.23 2.05
CA ASN A 420 25.49 -6.46 2.07
C ASN A 420 26.25 -5.41 1.25
N THR A 421 25.73 -5.04 0.08
CA THR A 421 26.30 -3.97 -0.75
C THR A 421 26.31 -2.63 -0.03
N LEU A 422 25.23 -2.29 0.69
CA LEU A 422 25.16 -1.05 1.48
C LEU A 422 26.15 -1.07 2.66
N ILE A 423 26.26 -2.19 3.37
CA ILE A 423 27.25 -2.36 4.45
C ILE A 423 28.67 -2.23 3.89
N LEU A 424 28.97 -2.91 2.77
CA LEU A 424 30.26 -2.82 2.10
C LEU A 424 30.56 -1.40 1.61
N SER A 425 29.54 -0.66 1.14
CA SER A 425 29.70 0.75 0.77
C SER A 425 30.32 1.56 1.92
N LEU A 426 29.85 1.33 3.15
CA LEU A 426 30.38 1.98 4.35
C LEU A 426 31.78 1.46 4.71
N LEU A 427 31.98 0.14 4.72
CA LEU A 427 33.26 -0.47 5.11
C LEU A 427 34.41 -0.09 4.15
N MET A 428 34.11 0.10 2.87
CA MET A 428 35.12 0.48 1.86
C MET A 428 35.41 1.98 1.84
N THR A 429 34.56 2.82 2.44
CA THR A 429 34.67 4.29 2.31
C THR A 429 34.82 5.05 3.63
N ARG A 430 34.41 4.45 4.76
CA ARG A 430 34.34 5.11 6.07
C ARG A 430 35.07 4.31 7.14
N THR A 431 35.74 5.04 8.01
CA THR A 431 36.43 4.47 9.18
C THR A 431 35.49 4.33 10.38
N PRO A 432 35.81 3.50 11.38
CA PRO A 432 35.00 3.34 12.59
C PRO A 432 34.80 4.63 13.42
N ASN A 433 35.68 5.62 13.20
CA ASN A 433 35.56 6.95 13.84
C ASN A 433 34.53 7.83 13.14
N GLU A 434 34.22 7.56 11.86
CA GLU A 434 33.28 8.33 11.05
C GLU A 434 31.87 7.74 11.11
N VAL A 435 31.76 6.40 11.08
CA VAL A 435 30.46 5.70 11.09
C VAL A 435 30.50 4.54 12.08
N LYS A 436 29.48 4.46 12.94
CA LYS A 436 29.21 3.32 13.82
C LYS A 436 27.93 2.62 13.36
N MET A 437 27.91 1.30 13.42
CA MET A 437 26.77 0.49 13.00
C MET A 437 26.22 -0.30 14.19
N LEU A 438 24.89 -0.34 14.31
CA LEU A 438 24.17 -1.28 15.17
C LEU A 438 23.41 -2.23 14.25
N MET A 439 23.79 -3.50 14.23
CA MET A 439 23.14 -4.51 13.40
C MET A 439 22.17 -5.32 14.25
N ILE A 440 20.94 -5.46 13.79
CA ILE A 440 19.91 -6.26 14.44
C ILE A 440 19.44 -7.28 13.41
N ASP A 441 19.75 -8.56 13.65
CA ASP A 441 19.26 -9.68 12.86
C ASP A 441 18.36 -10.57 13.74
N PRO A 442 17.03 -10.41 13.66
CA PRO A 442 16.10 -11.19 14.49
C PRO A 442 15.98 -12.66 14.05
N LYS A 443 16.65 -13.06 12.97
CA LYS A 443 16.57 -14.42 12.41
C LYS A 443 17.71 -15.34 12.83
N MET A 444 18.64 -14.87 13.68
CA MET A 444 19.72 -15.70 14.24
C MET A 444 19.25 -16.65 15.34
#